data_AF-A0A6J1KR58-F1
#
_entry.id   AF-A0A6J1KR58-F1
#
_cell.length_a   1.000
_cell.length_b   1.000
_cell.length_c   1.000
_cell.angle_alpha   90.00
_cell.angle_beta   90.00
_cell.angle_gamma   90.00
#
_symmetry.space_group_name_H-M   'P 1'
#
loop_
_entity.id
_entity.type
_entity.pdbx_description
1 polymer ?
#
loop_
_entity_poly.entity_id
_entity_poly.type
_entity_poly.pdbx_seq_one_letter_code
_entity_poly.pdbx_strand_id
1 'polypeptide(L)'
;MESVNPLCFILLLGLGSNMLMKPCFAQPTESKVQLPFSRWQVTIYNHMIDSTLMVHCKSKDNDLGRHEIKQGDNYFLKFKENIWQTTQFWCHFSSKYGQVTGDVFWPEEGSRLSDECNDHNCVWSAQDGGIFLLRGSINSYQLAYPWKK
;
A
#
# COMPACT_ATOMS: atom_id res chain seq x y z
N MET A 1 18.82 19.04 4.11
CA MET A 1 19.85 19.36 3.10
C MET A 1 19.18 19.38 1.75
N GLU A 2 19.53 20.38 0.96
CA GLU A 2 18.83 20.89 -0.21
C GLU A 2 18.91 19.96 -1.42
N SER A 3 17.90 20.02 -2.28
CA SER A 3 18.03 19.69 -3.70
C SER A 3 17.17 20.69 -4.47
N VAL A 4 17.74 21.86 -4.74
CA VAL A 4 17.15 22.86 -5.64
C VAL A 4 17.66 22.52 -7.04
N ASN A 5 16.76 22.10 -7.93
CA ASN A 5 17.09 21.71 -9.30
C ASN A 5 17.26 22.98 -10.17
N PRO A 6 18.45 23.28 -10.73
CA PRO A 6 18.71 24.58 -11.34
C PRO A 6 18.57 24.53 -12.87
N LEU A 7 17.37 24.27 -13.40
CA LEU A 7 17.13 24.36 -14.85
C LEU A 7 15.74 24.92 -15.14
N CYS A 8 15.55 26.20 -14.82
CA CYS A 8 14.42 26.97 -15.35
C CYS A 8 14.81 28.44 -15.60
N PHE A 9 15.91 28.65 -16.33
CA PHE A 9 16.22 29.94 -16.95
C PHE A 9 16.15 29.77 -18.47
N ILE A 10 14.96 29.91 -19.04
CA ILE A 10 14.82 30.34 -20.44
C ILE A 10 14.20 31.74 -20.38
N LEU A 11 15.06 32.76 -20.37
CA LEU A 11 14.69 34.14 -20.61
C LEU A 11 14.28 34.27 -22.09
N LEU A 12 12.98 34.19 -22.38
CA LEU A 12 12.46 34.75 -23.62
C LEU A 12 12.33 36.26 -23.43
N LEU A 13 13.25 37.02 -24.03
CA LEU A 13 13.17 38.47 -24.14
C LEU A 13 12.01 38.85 -25.07
N GLY A 14 10.80 38.93 -24.51
CA GLY A 14 9.64 39.54 -25.15
C GLY A 14 9.43 40.96 -24.62
N LEU A 15 9.51 41.95 -25.50
CA LEU A 15 9.20 43.34 -25.16
C LEU A 15 7.71 43.48 -24.85
N GLY A 16 7.39 43.93 -23.64
CA GLY A 16 6.12 44.59 -23.31
C GLY A 16 4.88 43.70 -23.22
N SER A 17 4.65 43.09 -22.06
CA SER A 17 3.31 42.94 -21.47
C SER A 17 3.46 42.58 -20.00
N ASN A 18 2.61 43.16 -19.14
CA ASN A 18 2.61 42.96 -17.69
C ASN A 18 2.76 41.48 -17.34
N MET A 19 3.92 41.12 -16.79
CA MET A 19 4.19 39.76 -16.35
C MET A 19 3.36 39.52 -15.10
N LEU A 20 2.21 38.86 -15.27
CA LEU A 20 1.50 38.25 -14.14
C LEU A 20 2.42 37.17 -13.57
N MET A 21 3.15 37.51 -12.51
CA MET A 21 3.76 36.53 -11.61
C MET A 21 2.63 35.66 -11.08
N LYS A 22 2.40 34.51 -11.72
CA LYS A 22 1.67 33.43 -11.10
C LYS A 22 2.58 32.86 -10.02
N PRO A 23 2.22 32.92 -8.73
CA PRO A 23 2.96 32.19 -7.72
C PRO A 23 2.98 30.72 -8.13
N CYS A 24 4.17 30.13 -8.21
CA CYS A 24 4.30 28.68 -8.21
C CYS A 24 3.89 28.25 -6.80
N PHE A 25 2.62 27.95 -6.61
CA PHE A 25 2.21 27.17 -5.44
C PHE A 25 2.84 25.80 -5.65
N ALA A 26 3.94 25.53 -4.94
CA ALA A 26 4.29 24.17 -4.62
C ALA A 26 3.06 23.60 -3.90
N GLN A 27 2.28 22.78 -4.60
CA GLN A 27 1.22 22.03 -3.95
C GLN A 27 1.92 21.12 -2.93
N PRO A 28 1.52 21.13 -1.66
CA PRO A 28 1.95 20.09 -0.77
C PRO A 28 1.51 18.77 -1.42
N THR A 29 2.46 17.92 -1.79
CA THR A 29 2.15 16.50 -1.94
C THR A 29 1.62 16.07 -0.59
N GLU A 30 0.31 15.82 -0.46
CA GLU A 30 -0.25 15.20 0.74
C GLU A 30 0.34 13.79 0.83
N SER A 31 1.52 13.66 1.45
CA SER A 31 2.03 12.37 1.85
C SER A 31 1.11 11.86 2.95
N LYS A 32 0.58 10.64 2.78
CA LYS A 32 -0.25 9.99 3.80
C LYS A 32 0.67 9.49 4.91
N VAL A 33 1.16 10.39 5.76
CA VAL A 33 2.06 10.02 6.87
C VAL A 33 1.34 9.04 7.80
N GLN A 34 1.93 7.86 8.05
CA GLN A 34 1.47 6.96 9.11
C GLN A 34 1.67 7.66 10.45
N LEU A 35 0.62 7.69 11.29
CA LEU A 35 0.66 8.35 12.59
C LEU A 35 0.54 7.31 13.71
N PRO A 36 1.21 7.52 14.86
CA PRO A 36 0.99 6.69 16.03
C PRO A 36 -0.49 6.63 16.37
N PHE A 37 -0.96 5.47 16.82
CA PHE A 37 -2.35 5.25 17.20
C PHE A 37 -3.38 5.32 16.07
N SER A 38 -2.95 5.47 14.81
CA SER A 38 -3.84 5.34 13.65
C SER A 38 -4.50 3.97 13.63
N ARG A 39 -5.76 3.95 13.18
CA ARG A 39 -6.52 2.71 12.99
C ARG A 39 -6.37 2.30 11.55
N TRP A 40 -5.97 1.05 11.35
CA TRP A 40 -5.76 0.48 10.03
C TRP A 40 -6.65 -0.73 9.82
N GLN A 41 -6.98 -0.95 8.55
CA GLN A 41 -7.61 -2.17 8.09
C GLN A 41 -6.74 -2.78 6.98
N VAL A 42 -6.50 -4.08 7.07
CA VAL A 42 -5.97 -4.88 5.96
C VAL A 42 -7.11 -5.77 5.48
N THR A 43 -7.43 -5.69 4.19
CA THR A 43 -8.47 -6.50 3.55
C THR A 43 -7.82 -7.39 2.50
N ILE A 44 -8.09 -8.70 2.53
CA ILE A 44 -7.51 -9.69 1.63
C ILE A 44 -8.66 -10.35 0.87
N TYR A 45 -8.77 -10.06 -0.42
CA TYR A 45 -9.74 -10.67 -1.32
C TYR A 45 -9.18 -11.92 -1.98
N ASN A 46 -10.04 -12.91 -2.25
CA ASN A 46 -9.72 -14.02 -3.14
C ASN A 46 -10.40 -13.81 -4.50
N HIS A 47 -9.62 -13.45 -5.51
CA HIS A 47 -10.07 -13.29 -6.91
C HIS A 47 -9.57 -14.42 -7.82
N MET A 48 -9.09 -15.53 -7.26
CA MET A 48 -8.72 -16.71 -8.03
C MET A 48 -9.98 -17.46 -8.50
N ILE A 49 -9.92 -18.01 -9.71
CA ILE A 49 -11.01 -18.83 -10.25
C ILE A 49 -10.90 -20.27 -9.74
N ASP A 50 -12.00 -20.83 -9.23
CA ASP A 50 -12.13 -22.19 -8.71
C ASP A 50 -11.00 -22.55 -7.74
N SER A 51 -10.74 -21.66 -6.77
CA SER A 51 -9.66 -21.84 -5.79
C SER A 51 -10.04 -21.21 -4.46
N THR A 52 -9.72 -21.92 -3.39
CA THR A 52 -9.82 -21.41 -2.02
C THR A 52 -8.44 -20.89 -1.59
N LEU A 53 -8.42 -19.73 -0.94
CA LEU A 53 -7.21 -19.19 -0.32
C LEU A 53 -7.19 -19.55 1.17
N MET A 54 -6.17 -20.26 1.60
CA MET A 54 -5.85 -20.39 3.02
C MET A 54 -4.92 -19.25 3.41
N VAL A 55 -5.30 -18.46 4.41
CA VAL A 55 -4.48 -17.38 4.93
C VAL A 55 -4.21 -17.60 6.41
N HIS A 56 -2.96 -17.43 6.84
CA HIS A 56 -2.57 -17.44 8.25
C HIS A 56 -1.75 -16.19 8.52
N CYS A 57 -2.34 -15.22 9.19
CA CYS A 57 -1.71 -13.94 9.50
C CYS A 57 -1.23 -13.88 10.94
N LYS A 58 -0.13 -13.19 11.19
CA LYS A 58 0.36 -12.90 12.53
C LYS A 58 1.17 -11.61 12.57
N SER A 59 1.34 -11.06 13.75
CA SER A 59 2.34 -10.04 14.08
C SER A 59 3.41 -10.65 14.99
N LYS A 60 4.34 -9.82 15.45
CA LYS A 60 5.35 -10.22 16.45
C LYS A 60 4.71 -10.79 17.72
N ASP A 61 3.63 -10.17 18.18
CA ASP A 61 3.05 -10.41 19.50
C ASP A 61 1.71 -11.17 19.45
N ASN A 62 1.11 -11.33 18.28
CA ASN A 62 -0.23 -11.91 18.14
C ASN A 62 -0.37 -12.82 16.92
N ASP A 63 -0.88 -14.03 17.12
CA ASP A 63 -1.27 -14.94 16.05
C ASP A 63 -2.76 -14.74 15.74
N LEU A 64 -3.11 -14.32 14.53
CA LEU A 64 -4.50 -14.09 14.10
C LEU A 64 -5.19 -15.37 13.62
N GLY A 65 -4.46 -16.48 13.59
CA GLY A 65 -4.95 -17.79 13.19
C GLY A 65 -5.11 -17.95 11.68
N ARG A 66 -5.66 -19.11 11.33
CA ARG A 66 -5.91 -19.52 9.95
C ARG A 66 -7.35 -19.22 9.56
N HIS A 67 -7.53 -18.65 8.37
CA HIS A 67 -8.81 -18.35 7.76
C HIS A 67 -8.88 -18.95 6.35
N GLU A 68 -10.07 -19.39 5.97
CA GLU A 68 -10.37 -19.90 4.64
C GLU A 68 -11.17 -18.84 3.88
N ILE A 69 -10.72 -18.44 2.70
CA ILE A 69 -11.40 -17.45 1.85
C ILE A 69 -11.81 -18.13 0.55
N LYS A 70 -13.11 -18.29 0.33
CA LYS A 70 -13.66 -18.82 -0.93
C LYS A 70 -13.52 -17.81 -2.06
N GLN A 71 -13.67 -18.28 -3.29
CA GLN A 71 -13.67 -17.39 -4.45
C GLN A 71 -14.72 -16.28 -4.30
N GLY A 72 -14.30 -15.03 -4.50
CA GLY A 72 -15.15 -13.84 -4.37
C GLY A 72 -15.29 -13.29 -2.95
N ASP A 73 -14.87 -14.05 -1.93
CA ASP A 73 -14.93 -13.63 -0.54
C ASP A 73 -13.65 -12.87 -0.11
N ASN A 74 -13.67 -12.37 1.13
CA ASN A 74 -12.53 -11.70 1.75
C ASN A 74 -12.39 -12.03 3.24
N TYR A 75 -11.18 -11.79 3.74
CA TYR A 75 -10.84 -11.74 5.16
C TYR A 75 -10.27 -10.37 5.46
N PHE A 76 -10.57 -9.81 6.63
CA PHE A 76 -9.98 -8.55 7.06
C PHE A 76 -9.52 -8.61 8.51
N LEU A 77 -8.51 -7.81 8.82
CA LEU A 77 -8.08 -7.52 10.18
C LEU A 77 -8.08 -6.01 10.41
N LYS A 78 -8.54 -5.61 11.60
CA LYS A 78 -8.52 -4.23 12.07
C LYS A 78 -7.61 -4.13 13.28
N PHE A 79 -6.77 -3.10 13.32
CA PHE A 79 -5.86 -2.89 14.43
C PHE A 79 -5.57 -1.40 14.60
N LYS A 80 -4.92 -1.09 15.72
CA LYS A 80 -4.44 0.24 16.07
C LYS A 80 -2.93 0.17 16.18
N GLU A 81 -2.22 1.10 15.55
CA GLU A 81 -0.77 1.18 15.68
C GLU A 81 -0.36 1.48 17.11
N ASN A 82 0.80 0.95 17.50
CA ASN A 82 1.43 1.29 18.78
C ASN A 82 2.10 2.68 18.73
N ILE A 83 2.45 3.22 19.90
CA ILE A 83 3.06 4.56 20.01
C ILE A 83 4.42 4.65 19.30
N TRP A 84 5.12 3.52 19.17
CA TRP A 84 6.45 3.42 18.58
C TRP A 84 6.41 3.15 17.08
N GLN A 85 5.22 3.04 16.48
CA GLN A 85 5.02 2.68 15.07
C GLN A 85 5.87 1.48 14.65
N THR A 86 5.82 0.40 15.42
CA THR A 86 6.53 -0.86 15.11
C THR A 86 5.57 -1.99 14.73
N THR A 87 4.32 -1.65 14.42
CA THR A 87 3.26 -2.63 14.17
C THR A 87 3.44 -3.23 12.78
N GLN A 88 3.71 -4.53 12.70
CA GLN A 88 3.90 -5.27 11.45
C GLN A 88 3.01 -6.51 11.44
N PHE A 89 2.40 -6.80 10.30
CA PHE A 89 1.65 -8.03 10.06
C PHE A 89 2.18 -8.70 8.79
N TRP A 90 2.39 -10.00 8.87
CA TRP A 90 2.68 -10.84 7.72
C TRP A 90 1.72 -12.02 7.68
N CYS A 91 1.47 -12.50 6.47
CA CYS A 91 0.57 -13.62 6.24
C CYS A 91 1.26 -14.69 5.40
N HIS A 92 1.02 -15.94 5.78
CA HIS A 92 1.26 -17.08 4.92
C HIS A 92 0.00 -17.36 4.11
N PHE A 93 0.18 -17.50 2.81
CA PHE A 93 -0.87 -17.73 1.83
C PHE A 93 -0.63 -19.09 1.16
N SER A 94 -1.68 -19.87 1.00
CA SER A 94 -1.64 -21.15 0.29
C SER A 94 -2.89 -21.31 -0.57
N SER A 95 -2.68 -21.75 -1.82
CA SER A 95 -3.72 -22.05 -2.78
C SER A 95 -3.30 -23.19 -3.71
N LYS A 96 -4.13 -23.54 -4.70
CA LYS A 96 -3.75 -24.49 -5.76
C LYS A 96 -2.57 -24.03 -6.63
N TYR A 97 -2.29 -22.72 -6.66
CA TYR A 97 -1.19 -22.16 -7.46
C TYR A 97 0.15 -22.18 -6.75
N GLY A 98 0.16 -22.36 -5.42
CA GLY A 98 1.37 -22.45 -4.62
C GLY A 98 1.21 -21.83 -3.24
N GLN A 99 2.34 -21.55 -2.61
CA GLN A 99 2.43 -20.94 -1.29
C GLN A 99 3.36 -19.73 -1.33
N VAL A 100 3.05 -18.71 -0.53
CA VAL A 100 3.94 -17.56 -0.35
C VAL A 100 3.70 -16.92 1.00
N THR A 101 4.74 -16.35 1.59
CA THR A 101 4.64 -15.52 2.80
C THR A 101 5.07 -14.12 2.45
N GLY A 102 4.30 -13.13 2.90
CA GLY A 102 4.58 -11.72 2.64
C GLY A 102 4.02 -10.83 3.74
N ASP A 103 4.63 -9.64 3.88
CA ASP A 103 4.13 -8.59 4.74
C ASP A 103 2.87 -7.98 4.13
N VAL A 104 1.82 -7.83 4.94
CA VAL A 104 0.56 -7.22 4.53
C VAL A 104 0.35 -5.85 5.15
N PHE A 105 1.15 -5.55 6.18
CA PHE A 105 1.27 -4.23 6.79
C PHE A 105 2.63 -4.12 7.44
N TRP A 106 3.29 -2.98 7.27
CA TRP A 106 4.54 -2.65 7.93
C TRP A 106 4.56 -1.16 8.26
N PRO A 107 5.28 -0.77 9.32
CA PRO A 107 5.51 0.63 9.60
C PRO A 107 6.52 1.20 8.61
N GLU A 108 6.34 2.45 8.21
CA GLU A 108 7.18 3.09 7.21
C GLU A 108 8.31 3.94 7.81
N GLU A 109 9.46 3.90 7.15
CA GLU A 109 10.42 5.01 7.11
C GLU A 109 10.29 5.74 5.76
N GLY A 110 9.24 6.54 5.58
CA GLY A 110 8.97 7.26 4.31
C GLY A 110 7.60 6.95 3.74
N SER A 111 7.47 6.86 2.40
CA SER A 111 6.17 6.69 1.75
C SER A 111 6.23 5.64 0.63
N ARG A 112 5.59 4.48 0.83
CA ARG A 112 5.45 3.43 -0.20
C ARG A 112 4.30 2.45 0.03
N LEU A 113 3.88 2.18 1.26
CA LEU A 113 2.65 1.45 1.61
C LEU A 113 1.50 2.42 1.89
N SER A 114 1.71 3.45 2.70
CA SER A 114 0.65 4.41 3.07
C SER A 114 0.13 5.20 1.87
N ASP A 115 1.01 5.51 0.92
CA ASP A 115 0.67 6.13 -0.37
C ASP A 115 -0.20 5.21 -1.24
N GLU A 116 0.00 3.90 -1.13
CA GLU A 116 -0.74 2.89 -1.89
C GLU A 116 -2.05 2.56 -1.21
N CYS A 117 -2.08 2.54 0.13
CA CYS A 117 -3.30 2.30 0.88
C CYS A 117 -4.23 3.51 0.81
N ASN A 118 -5.53 3.24 0.68
CA ASN A 118 -6.52 4.31 0.63
C ASN A 118 -7.16 4.51 1.99
N ASP A 119 -7.02 5.71 2.57
CA ASP A 119 -7.60 6.08 3.87
C ASP A 119 -7.44 5.00 4.95
N HIS A 120 -6.19 4.65 5.26
CA HIS A 120 -5.84 3.61 6.25
C HIS A 120 -6.39 2.20 5.97
N ASN A 121 -6.85 1.95 4.74
CA ASN A 121 -7.26 0.63 4.27
C ASN A 121 -6.29 0.11 3.20
N CYS A 122 -5.57 -0.95 3.54
CA CYS A 122 -4.66 -1.65 2.64
C CYS A 122 -5.39 -2.87 2.06
N VAL A 123 -5.59 -2.86 0.74
CA VAL A 123 -6.35 -3.90 0.04
C VAL A 123 -5.40 -4.80 -0.74
N TRP A 124 -5.42 -6.08 -0.41
CA TRP A 124 -4.68 -7.14 -1.06
C TRP A 124 -5.62 -8.07 -1.81
N SER A 125 -5.14 -8.68 -2.89
CA SER A 125 -5.90 -9.62 -3.70
C SER A 125 -5.03 -10.83 -4.06
N ALA A 126 -5.50 -12.02 -3.71
CA ALA A 126 -4.97 -13.26 -4.26
C ALA A 126 -5.54 -13.48 -5.67
N GLN A 127 -4.66 -13.65 -6.64
CA GLN A 127 -4.97 -13.93 -8.03
C GLN A 127 -4.09 -15.09 -8.52
N ASP A 128 -4.36 -15.59 -9.72
CA ASP A 128 -3.68 -16.75 -10.30
C ASP A 128 -2.14 -16.61 -10.36
N GLY A 129 -1.63 -15.38 -10.49
CA GLY A 129 -0.19 -15.09 -10.52
C GLY A 129 0.48 -14.89 -9.16
N GLY A 130 -0.28 -14.60 -8.10
CA GLY A 130 0.28 -14.31 -6.78
C GLY A 130 -0.63 -13.45 -5.91
N ILE A 131 -0.02 -12.78 -4.94
CA ILE A 131 -0.66 -11.78 -4.08
C ILE A 131 -0.32 -10.39 -4.60
N PHE A 132 -1.36 -9.58 -4.81
CA PHE A 132 -1.31 -8.23 -5.36
C PHE A 132 -1.75 -7.21 -4.33
N LEU A 133 -1.12 -6.03 -4.32
CA LEU A 133 -1.54 -4.86 -3.55
C LEU A 133 -2.33 -3.92 -4.47
N LEU A 134 -3.50 -3.46 -4.02
CA LEU A 134 -4.23 -2.40 -4.68
C LEU A 134 -3.57 -1.05 -4.38
N ARG A 135 -3.12 -0.39 -5.43
CA ARG A 135 -2.62 0.98 -5.40
C ARG A 135 -3.79 1.96 -5.48
N GLY A 136 -4.18 2.56 -4.36
CA GLY A 136 -5.34 3.45 -4.25
C GLY A 136 -5.24 4.71 -5.12
N SER A 137 -4.03 5.21 -5.37
CA SER A 137 -3.79 6.42 -6.18
C SER A 137 -4.17 6.26 -7.66
N ILE A 138 -3.94 5.06 -8.21
CA ILE A 138 -4.16 4.75 -9.64
C ILE A 138 -5.19 3.62 -9.85
N ASN A 139 -5.79 3.13 -8.77
CA ASN A 139 -6.76 2.04 -8.72
C ASN A 139 -6.31 0.79 -9.52
N SER A 140 -5.07 0.34 -9.30
CA SER A 140 -4.51 -0.81 -10.01
C SER A 140 -3.85 -1.81 -9.08
N TYR A 141 -3.95 -3.10 -9.42
CA TYR A 141 -3.31 -4.18 -8.66
C TYR A 141 -1.87 -4.35 -9.13
N GLN A 142 -0.91 -4.26 -8.20
CA GLN A 142 0.50 -4.53 -8.43
C GLN A 142 0.89 -5.86 -7.79
N LEU A 143 1.52 -6.75 -8.54
CA LEU A 143 2.04 -8.01 -8.00
C LEU A 143 3.13 -7.71 -6.96
N ALA A 144 2.93 -8.21 -5.74
CA ALA A 144 3.88 -8.07 -4.65
C ALA A 144 4.58 -9.39 -4.36
N TYR A 145 3.82 -10.49 -4.31
CA TYR A 145 4.34 -11.80 -3.93
C TYR A 145 3.89 -12.87 -4.94
N PRO A 146 4.75 -13.28 -5.88
CA PRO A 146 4.43 -14.39 -6.79
C PRO A 146 4.30 -15.72 -6.03
N TRP A 147 3.41 -16.58 -6.49
CA TRP A 147 3.28 -17.93 -5.94
C TRP A 147 4.58 -18.74 -6.10
N LYS A 148 4.91 -19.55 -5.08
CA LYS A 148 6.00 -20.53 -5.14
C LYS A 148 5.43 -21.94 -5.08
N LYS A 149 5.88 -22.81 -5.98
CA LYS A 149 5.50 -24.22 -6.01
C LYS A 149 6.33 -25.03 -5.04
#